data_AF-A0A177AR06-F1
#
_entry.id   AF-A0A177AR06-F1
#
_cell.length_a   1.000
_cell.length_b   1.000
_cell.length_c   1.000
_cell.angle_alpha   90.00
_cell.angle_beta   90.00
_cell.angle_gamma   90.00
#
_symmetry.space_group_name_H-M   'P 1'
#
loop_
_entity.id
_entity.type
_entity.pdbx_description
1 polymer ?
#
loop_
_entity_poly.entity_id
_entity_poly.type
_entity_poly.pdbx_seq_one_letter_code
_entity_poly.pdbx_strand_id
1 'polypeptide(L)'
;MFGAGTDRNISIHLNGEYCNTLKFRLYKSLTKSCLIKNKFEISSLERFEMEHDFVGNIYKAKLFKETNLTAMEDWYVEYVQIIVPSSGKIYTFNINS
;
A
#
# COMPACT_ATOMS: atom_id res chain seq x y z
N MET A 1 8.47 17.78 14.96
CA MET A 1 8.50 16.84 13.83
C MET A 1 7.34 15.88 14.07
N PHE A 2 6.16 16.18 13.52
CA PHE A 2 4.91 15.47 13.84
C PHE A 2 4.35 14.78 12.60
N GLY A 3 4.07 13.49 12.74
CA GLY A 3 2.90 12.85 12.11
C GLY A 3 2.94 12.60 10.61
N ALA A 4 3.74 11.63 10.14
CA ALA A 4 3.43 10.91 8.91
C ALA A 4 2.79 9.54 9.18
N GLY A 5 2.42 9.26 10.44
CA GLY A 5 1.60 8.11 10.82
C GLY A 5 0.13 8.38 10.51
N THR A 6 -0.61 7.40 9.99
CA THR A 6 -2.05 7.55 9.82
C THR A 6 -2.83 6.35 10.34
N ASP A 7 -3.77 6.60 11.26
CA ASP A 7 -4.74 5.60 11.74
C ASP A 7 -5.89 5.36 10.74
N ARG A 8 -5.74 5.85 9.50
CA ARG A 8 -6.78 5.86 8.47
C ARG A 8 -6.69 4.65 7.54
N ASN A 9 -7.80 4.35 6.88
CA ASN A 9 -7.86 3.23 5.95
C ASN A 9 -7.11 3.58 4.67
N ILE A 10 -6.04 2.84 4.40
CA ILE A 10 -5.35 2.90 3.12
C ILE A 10 -5.92 1.82 2.21
N SER A 11 -6.18 2.18 0.96
CA SER A 11 -6.55 1.25 -0.10
C SER A 11 -5.54 1.31 -1.23
N ILE A 12 -5.28 0.18 -1.88
CA ILE A 12 -4.43 0.08 -3.07
C ILE A 12 -5.27 -0.30 -4.29
N HIS A 13 -4.88 0.20 -5.46
CA HIS A 13 -5.44 -0.17 -6.75
C HIS A 13 -4.30 -0.43 -7.73
N LEU A 14 -4.32 -1.58 -8.38
CA LEU A 14 -3.30 -2.02 -9.32
C LEU A 14 -3.86 -2.04 -10.72
N ASN A 15 -3.14 -1.47 -11.68
CA ASN A 15 -3.47 -1.58 -13.10
C ASN A 15 -2.50 -2.57 -13.73
N GLY A 16 -3.08 -3.62 -14.30
CA GLY A 16 -2.37 -4.68 -15.00
C GLY A 16 -2.72 -4.70 -16.48
N GLU A 17 -1.92 -5.44 -17.24
CA GLU A 17 -2.03 -5.58 -18.68
C GLU A 17 -3.38 -6.16 -19.15
N TYR A 18 -3.89 -7.17 -18.43
CA TYR A 18 -5.15 -7.85 -18.80
C TYR A 18 -6.35 -7.35 -18.02
N CYS A 19 -6.13 -6.88 -16.79
CA CYS A 19 -7.19 -6.45 -15.90
C CYS A 19 -6.66 -5.44 -14.86
N ASN A 20 -7.55 -4.58 -14.37
CA ASN A 20 -7.29 -3.68 -13.26
C ASN A 20 -7.91 -4.29 -11.99
N THR A 21 -7.19 -4.28 -10.87
CA THR A 21 -7.77 -4.73 -9.61
C THR A 21 -8.77 -3.72 -9.08
N LEU A 22 -9.73 -4.18 -8.28
CA LEU A 22 -10.56 -3.27 -7.50
C LEU A 22 -9.72 -2.58 -6.41
N LYS A 23 -10.28 -1.53 -5.80
CA LYS A 23 -9.68 -0.89 -4.63
C LYS A 23 -9.67 -1.91 -3.48
N PHE A 24 -8.49 -2.35 -3.09
CA PHE A 24 -8.32 -3.29 -1.99
C PHE A 24 -7.87 -2.54 -0.74
N ARG A 25 -8.60 -2.70 0.36
CA ARG A 25 -8.28 -2.04 1.63
C ARG A 25 -7.17 -2.81 2.36
N LEU A 26 -6.11 -2.11 2.76
CA LEU A 26 -4.98 -2.65 3.51
C LEU A 26 -5.31 -2.71 5.01
N TYR A 27 -6.14 -3.67 5.42
CA TYR A 27 -6.55 -3.80 6.84
C TYR A 27 -5.71 -4.80 7.65
N LYS A 28 -5.09 -5.79 6.99
CA LYS A 28 -4.34 -6.87 7.66
C LYS A 28 -2.85 -6.77 7.36
N SER A 29 -2.13 -6.02 8.20
CA SER A 29 -0.66 -5.98 8.14
C SER A 29 -0.10 -7.29 8.72
N LEU A 30 0.85 -7.88 8.00
CA LEU A 30 1.62 -9.05 8.43
C LEU A 30 2.86 -8.65 9.22
N THR A 31 3.22 -7.38 9.21
CA THR A 31 4.27 -6.83 10.05
C THR A 31 3.77 -6.81 11.50
N LYS A 32 3.97 -7.92 12.22
CA LYS A 32 3.90 -7.93 13.70
C LYS A 32 5.26 -7.49 14.24
N SER A 33 5.53 -6.19 14.22
CA SER A 33 6.71 -5.68 14.92
C SER A 33 6.32 -5.35 16.36
N CYS A 34 6.99 -5.95 17.32
CA CYS A 34 6.81 -5.67 18.76
C CYS A 34 7.15 -4.20 19.12
N LEU A 35 7.77 -3.47 18.20
CA LEU A 35 8.16 -2.05 18.34
C LEU A 35 7.18 -1.08 17.65
N ILE A 36 6.25 -1.57 16.83
CA ILE A 36 5.35 -0.74 16.02
C ILE A 36 3.93 -0.92 16.59
N LYS A 37 3.46 0.09 17.33
CA LYS A 37 2.11 0.08 17.95
C LYS A 37 0.99 0.43 16.96
N ASN A 38 1.28 1.20 15.92
CA ASN A 38 0.31 1.73 14.96
C ASN A 38 0.72 1.43 13.52
N LYS A 39 -0.27 1.33 12.63
CA LYS A 39 -0.01 1.10 11.21
C LYS A 39 0.41 2.40 10.53
N PHE A 40 1.24 2.30 9.49
CA PHE A 40 1.71 3.40 8.64
C PHE A 40 2.60 4.44 9.34
N GLU A 41 3.34 4.07 10.39
CA GLU A 41 4.27 4.96 11.11
C GLU A 41 5.45 5.45 10.24
N ILE A 42 6.06 6.58 10.61
CA ILE A 42 7.25 7.13 9.93
C ILE A 42 8.35 6.07 9.83
N SER A 43 8.93 5.92 8.64
CA SER A 43 10.04 4.98 8.38
C SER A 43 9.70 3.51 8.70
N SER A 44 8.42 3.14 8.70
CA SER A 44 7.98 1.76 8.86
C SER A 44 7.77 1.07 7.51
N LEU A 45 8.22 -0.19 7.41
CA LEU A 45 7.92 -1.06 6.27
C LEU A 45 6.81 -2.03 6.67
N GLU A 46 5.66 -1.87 6.03
CA GLU A 46 4.51 -2.73 6.26
C GLU A 46 4.27 -3.67 5.09
N ARG A 47 4.18 -4.97 5.41
CA ARG A 47 3.82 -5.99 4.44
C ARG A 47 2.36 -6.36 4.61
N PHE A 48 1.64 -6.38 3.50
CA PHE A 48 0.27 -6.84 3.41
C PHE A 48 0.21 -8.01 2.43
N GLU A 49 -0.65 -8.99 2.71
CA GLU A 49 -1.03 -10.03 1.75
C GLU A 49 -2.46 -9.80 1.29
N MET A 50 -2.69 -10.04 0.01
CA MET A 50 -4.00 -10.03 -0.61
C MET A 50 -4.05 -11.09 -1.70
N GLU A 51 -5.23 -11.68 -1.88
CA GLU A 51 -5.52 -12.59 -2.97
C GLU A 51 -6.37 -11.86 -4.01
N HIS A 52 -6.03 -12.01 -5.28
CA HIS A 52 -6.76 -11.42 -6.40
C HIS A 52 -6.55 -12.27 -7.65
N ASP A 53 -7.49 -12.18 -8.58
CA ASP A 53 -7.37 -12.77 -9.91
C ASP A 53 -6.13 -12.27 -10.66
N PHE A 54 -5.68 -13.06 -11.63
CA PHE A 54 -4.52 -12.74 -12.46
C PHE A 54 -4.74 -11.46 -13.28
N VAL A 55 -4.02 -10.41 -12.91
CA VAL A 55 -4.06 -9.09 -13.57
C VAL A 55 -3.02 -8.91 -14.68
N GLY A 56 -2.07 -9.85 -14.82
CA GLY A 56 -0.97 -9.74 -15.79
C GLY A 56 0.23 -8.94 -15.27
N ASN A 57 0.96 -8.32 -16.19
CA ASN A 57 2.07 -7.43 -15.83
C ASN A 57 1.52 -6.14 -15.21
N ILE A 58 1.95 -5.83 -13.99
CA ILE A 58 1.50 -4.63 -13.27
C ILE A 58 2.39 -3.47 -13.69
N TYR A 59 1.79 -2.40 -14.24
CA TYR A 59 2.52 -1.22 -14.69
C TYR A 59 2.19 0.03 -13.88
N LYS A 60 1.18 -0.01 -13.02
CA LYS A 60 0.81 1.12 -12.16
C LYS A 60 0.16 0.70 -10.86
N ALA A 61 0.68 1.20 -9.75
CA ALA A 61 0.06 1.11 -8.44
C ALA A 61 -0.42 2.50 -7.98
N LYS A 62 -1.62 2.59 -7.41
CA LYS A 62 -2.15 3.79 -6.78
C LYS A 62 -2.56 3.48 -5.35
N LEU A 63 -2.11 4.31 -4.42
CA LEU A 63 -2.56 4.30 -3.04
C LEU A 63 -3.61 5.38 -2.82
N PHE A 64 -4.61 5.06 -2.01
CA PHE A 64 -5.69 5.94 -1.63
C PHE A 64 -5.80 5.95 -0.12
N LYS A 65 -5.62 7.11 0.49
CA LYS A 65 -5.95 7.33 1.89
C LYS A 65 -7.41 7.75 1.99
N GLU A 66 -8.21 6.99 2.73
CA GLU A 66 -9.59 7.40 3.05
C GLU A 66 -9.53 8.62 3.97
N THR A 67 -9.68 9.80 3.36
CA THR A 67 -9.66 11.08 4.06
C THR A 67 -11.09 11.52 4.30
N ASN A 68 -11.47 11.63 5.58
CA ASN A 68 -12.59 12.50 5.92
C ASN A 68 -12.09 13.93 5.65
N LEU A 69 -12.85 14.71 4.88
CA LEU A 69 -12.60 16.05 4.29
C LEU A 69 -11.88 17.12 5.14
N THR A 70 -11.44 16.83 6.36
CA THR A 70 -10.94 17.76 7.38
C THR A 70 -9.49 17.54 7.84
N ALA A 71 -8.75 16.56 7.34
CA ALA A 71 -7.34 16.37 7.74
C ALA A 71 -6.42 16.12 6.54
N MET A 72 -5.76 17.18 6.07
CA MET A 72 -4.53 17.08 5.28
C MET A 72 -3.42 16.61 6.21
N GLU A 73 -3.38 15.31 6.48
CA GLU A 73 -2.19 14.66 7.02
C GLU A 73 -1.37 14.19 5.83
N ASP A 74 -0.24 14.87 5.59
CA ASP A 74 0.77 14.55 4.58
C ASP A 74 1.36 13.15 4.86
N TRP A 75 0.69 12.13 4.34
CA TRP A 75 1.20 10.76 4.39
C TRP A 75 2.10 10.53 3.18
N TYR A 76 3.41 10.49 3.44
CA TYR A 76 4.43 10.25 2.43
C TYR A 76 4.78 8.76 2.37
N VAL A 77 4.80 8.19 1.16
CA VAL A 77 5.22 6.81 0.91
C VAL A 77 6.39 6.87 -0.05
N GLU A 78 7.56 6.36 0.32
CA GLU A 78 8.73 6.42 -0.57
C GLU A 78 8.57 5.48 -1.79
N TYR A 79 8.17 4.24 -1.54
CA TYR A 79 7.96 3.25 -2.58
C TYR A 79 6.92 2.22 -2.16
N VAL A 80 6.34 1.55 -3.16
CA VAL A 80 5.48 0.38 -3.01
C VAL A 80 6.12 -0.77 -3.75
N GLN A 81 6.31 -1.88 -3.04
CA GLN A 81 6.79 -3.12 -3.63
C GLN A 81 5.65 -4.15 -3.65
N ILE A 82 5.41 -4.73 -4.82
CA ILE A 82 4.41 -5.76 -5.05
C ILE A 82 5.14 -7.04 -5.43
N ILE A 83 4.98 -8.07 -4.61
CA ILE A 83 5.55 -9.40 -4.84
C ILE A 83 4.39 -10.29 -5.29
N VAL A 84 4.55 -10.97 -6.42
CA VAL A 84 3.56 -11.91 -6.96
C VAL A 84 4.14 -13.33 -6.86
N PRO A 85 3.91 -14.07 -5.76
CA PRO A 85 4.54 -15.37 -5.52
C PRO A 85 4.24 -16.38 -6.62
N SER A 86 3.01 -16.35 -7.18
CA SER A 86 2.56 -17.26 -8.23
C SER A 86 3.35 -17.14 -9.54
N SER A 87 3.95 -15.98 -9.80
CA SER A 87 4.76 -15.74 -11.02
C SER A 87 6.24 -15.48 -10.73
N GLY A 88 6.63 -15.41 -9.44
CA GLY A 88 7.98 -15.01 -9.02
C GLY A 88 8.37 -13.57 -9.37
N LYS A 89 7.43 -12.74 -9.82
CA LYS A 89 7.69 -11.35 -10.24
C LYS A 89 7.63 -10.38 -9.06
N ILE A 90 8.47 -9.36 -9.12
CA ILE A 90 8.52 -8.26 -8.15
C ILE A 90 8.42 -6.95 -8.93
N TYR A 91 7.48 -6.10 -8.54
CA TYR A 91 7.29 -4.77 -9.10
C TYR A 91 7.56 -3.73 -8.03
N THR A 92 8.41 -2.75 -8.31
CA THR A 92 8.71 -1.64 -7.40
C THR A 92 8.27 -0.34 -8.06
N PHE A 93 7.42 0.41 -7.37
CA PHE A 93 6.92 1.70 -7.79
C PHE A 93 7.39 2.76 -6.79
N ASN A 94 8.21 3.71 -7.25
CA ASN A 94 8.58 4.87 -6.44
C ASN A 94 7.40 5.84 -6.40
N ILE A 95 6.92 6.18 -5.21
CA ILE A 95 5.82 7.11 -4.99
C ILE A 95 6.42 8.43 -4.51
N ASN A 96 7.22 9.07 -5.35
CA ASN A 96 7.70 10.42 -5.03
C ASN A 96 6.51 11.39 -5.16
N SER A 97 5.82 11.63 -4.05
CA SER A 97 4.72 12.60 -3.92
C SER A 97 5.23 13.99 -3.57
#